data_AF-A0A954GUY1-F1
#
_entry.id   AF-A0A954GUY1-F1
#
_cell.length_a   1.000
_cell.length_b   1.000
_cell.length_c   1.000
_cell.angle_alpha   90.00
_cell.angle_beta   90.00
_cell.angle_gamma   90.00
#
_symmetry.space_group_name_H-M   'P 1'
#
loop_
_entity.id
_entity.type
_entity.pdbx_description
1 polymer ?
#
loop_
_entity_poly.entity_id
_entity_poly.type
_entity_poly.pdbx_seq_one_letter_code
_entity_poly.pdbx_strand_id
1 'polypeptide(L)'
;MNDTNTETGSGDDAVLLEQIRGAMKKVHEGVGMAFRGQHPKGLGVVHGAFQVHEVPIAYRVGVFAEPKSYATWIRFSIAKEWDDRSPNVRGMAIKLLGVPGEKLAPGEAEATTHDFVLATHPVFFARDAKHFLQFLVMKGAQAKEAGEAKIQGKSPEELAALEMQHLKQLVAAFPVTAKFFTTAESPLTQQYFSQTPYQYGNYVVKYFVQHPDSKDRLVNEMQQRLATSPQAVQFEFGIEVQTNPETMPIDDATQPWNSPERVILAT
;
A
#
# COMPACT_ATOMS: atom_id res chain seq x y z
N MET A 1 25.82 -7.93 -19.72
CA MET A 1 26.17 -6.51 -19.54
C MET A 1 25.07 -5.93 -18.68
N ASN A 2 25.35 -5.76 -17.40
CA ASN A 2 24.37 -5.30 -16.41
C ASN A 2 24.50 -3.78 -16.31
N ASP A 3 23.69 -3.06 -17.08
CA ASP A 3 23.42 -1.65 -16.78
C ASP A 3 22.47 -1.62 -15.58
N THR A 4 23.05 -1.47 -14.41
CA THR A 4 22.30 -1.05 -13.22
C THR A 4 22.01 0.43 -13.37
N ASN A 5 20.92 0.76 -14.08
CA ASN A 5 20.31 2.08 -14.05
C ASN A 5 19.77 2.35 -12.64
N THR A 6 20.68 2.64 -11.72
CA THR A 6 20.37 3.37 -10.50
C THR A 6 20.50 4.83 -10.88
N GLU A 7 19.38 5.45 -11.27
CA GLU A 7 19.32 6.91 -11.32
C GLU A 7 19.62 7.42 -9.91
N THR A 8 20.84 7.92 -9.71
CA THR A 8 21.17 8.68 -8.51
C THR A 8 20.32 9.94 -8.56
N GLY A 9 19.26 10.00 -7.75
CA GLY A 9 18.34 11.12 -7.69
C GLY A 9 19.10 12.45 -7.56
N SER A 10 18.54 13.50 -8.14
CA SER A 10 19.11 14.85 -8.12
C SER A 10 19.25 15.36 -6.68
N GLY A 11 20.06 16.40 -6.46
CA GLY A 11 20.18 17.03 -5.13
C GLY A 11 18.83 17.49 -4.55
N ASP A 12 17.87 17.82 -5.42
CA ASP A 12 16.52 18.20 -5.04
C ASP A 12 15.69 17.01 -4.51
N ASP A 13 15.92 15.80 -5.03
CA ASP A 13 15.22 14.59 -4.58
C ASP A 13 15.66 14.19 -3.17
N ALA A 14 16.95 14.33 -2.86
CA ALA A 14 17.47 14.07 -1.52
C ALA A 14 16.84 15.01 -0.48
N VAL A 15 16.69 16.30 -0.80
CA VAL A 15 16.03 17.30 0.06
C VAL A 15 14.56 16.95 0.26
N LEU A 16 13.85 16.60 -0.81
CA LEU A 16 12.44 16.20 -0.74
C LEU A 16 12.25 14.97 0.17
N LEU A 17 13.06 13.93 -0.02
CA LEU A 17 13.00 12.72 0.80
C LEU A 17 13.28 13.02 2.28
N GLU A 18 14.21 13.91 2.58
CA GLU A 18 14.51 14.30 3.96
C GLU A 18 13.35 15.08 4.59
N GLN A 19 12.68 15.96 3.84
CA GLN A 19 11.48 16.64 4.31
C GLN A 19 10.34 15.65 4.60
N ILE A 20 10.14 14.65 3.74
CA ILE A 20 9.14 13.59 3.95
C ILE A 20 9.49 12.78 5.21
N ARG A 21 10.75 12.38 5.38
CA ARG A 21 11.21 11.65 6.59
C ARG A 21 10.97 12.48 7.84
N GLY A 22 11.34 13.77 7.84
CA GLY A 22 11.12 14.67 8.96
C GLY A 22 9.65 14.84 9.31
N ALA A 23 8.77 14.98 8.30
CA ALA A 23 7.33 15.06 8.52
C ALA A 23 6.75 13.73 9.07
N MET A 24 7.17 12.59 8.53
CA MET A 24 6.75 11.27 9.01
C MET A 24 7.25 10.96 10.43
N LYS A 25 8.46 11.43 10.78
CA LYS A 25 8.99 11.32 12.15
C LYS A 25 8.07 12.02 13.16
N LYS A 26 7.62 13.24 12.84
CA LYS A 26 6.65 13.98 13.69
C LYS A 26 5.33 13.23 13.86
N VAL A 27 4.84 12.57 12.80
CA VAL A 27 3.66 11.71 12.89
C VAL A 27 3.91 10.56 13.87
N HIS A 28 5.06 9.90 13.78
CA HIS A 28 5.41 8.79 14.67
C HIS A 28 5.56 9.23 16.14
N GLU A 29 6.21 10.37 16.37
CA GLU A 29 6.31 10.99 17.70
C GLU A 29 4.92 11.30 18.29
N GLY A 30 3.97 11.73 17.47
CA GLY A 30 2.60 12.02 17.90
C GLY A 30 1.77 10.79 18.28
N VAL A 31 1.97 9.64 17.61
CA VAL A 31 1.25 8.39 17.93
C VAL A 31 1.97 7.52 18.97
N GLY A 32 3.26 7.76 19.18
CA GLY A 32 4.12 7.00 20.09
C GLY A 32 4.61 5.67 19.53
N MET A 33 5.47 5.00 20.30
CA MET A 33 6.17 3.77 19.87
C MET A 33 5.26 2.55 19.72
N ALA A 34 4.07 2.56 20.32
CA ALA A 34 3.14 1.44 20.29
C ALA A 34 2.47 1.24 18.92
N PHE A 35 2.40 2.30 18.10
CA PHE A 35 1.63 2.30 16.86
C PHE A 35 2.48 2.74 15.66
N ARG A 36 2.12 2.23 14.48
CA ARG A 36 2.68 2.73 13.22
C ARG A 36 2.07 4.10 12.92
N GLY A 37 2.87 5.04 12.42
CA GLY A 37 2.40 6.39 12.05
C GLY A 37 1.32 6.40 10.96
N GLN A 38 1.29 5.36 10.13
CA GLN A 38 0.22 5.06 9.19
C GLN A 38 -0.14 3.57 9.31
N HIS A 39 -1.38 3.22 9.00
CA HIS A 39 -1.90 1.88 9.21
C HIS A 39 -1.71 1.35 10.66
N PRO A 40 -2.09 2.13 11.70
CA PRO A 40 -1.77 1.83 13.09
C PRO A 40 -2.44 0.55 13.59
N LYS A 41 -3.72 0.33 13.25
CA LYS A 41 -4.48 -0.87 13.64
C LYS A 41 -4.08 -2.06 12.76
N GLY A 42 -3.52 -3.09 13.38
CA GLY A 42 -3.38 -4.41 12.77
C GLY A 42 -4.68 -5.20 12.92
N LEU A 43 -5.13 -5.84 11.84
CA LEU A 43 -6.25 -6.79 11.87
C LEU A 43 -5.79 -8.21 12.18
N GLY A 44 -4.57 -8.55 11.77
CA GLY A 44 -3.97 -9.84 12.00
C GLY A 44 -2.59 -9.94 11.36
N VAL A 45 -1.77 -10.83 11.91
CA VAL A 45 -0.51 -11.26 11.32
C VAL A 45 -0.58 -12.77 11.16
N VAL A 46 -0.37 -13.24 9.95
CA VAL A 46 -0.45 -14.67 9.62
C VAL A 46 0.86 -15.13 9.00
N HIS A 47 1.22 -16.38 9.27
CA HIS A 47 2.32 -17.05 8.61
C HIS A 47 1.79 -17.89 7.46
N GLY A 48 2.52 -17.95 6.35
CA GLY A 48 2.11 -18.71 5.18
C GLY A 48 3.28 -19.13 4.31
N ALA A 49 2.95 -19.64 3.13
CA ALA A 49 3.91 -19.91 2.06
C ALA A 49 3.52 -19.08 0.84
N PHE A 50 4.50 -18.44 0.22
CA PHE A 50 4.37 -17.72 -1.04
C PHE A 50 5.00 -18.57 -2.13
N GLN A 51 4.18 -19.14 -3.00
CA GLN A 51 4.54 -20.16 -3.97
C GLN A 51 4.68 -19.52 -5.35
N VAL A 52 5.90 -19.24 -5.76
CA VAL A 52 6.18 -18.75 -7.12
C VAL A 52 5.91 -19.86 -8.12
N HIS A 53 5.11 -19.54 -9.13
CA HIS A 53 4.72 -20.47 -10.18
C HIS A 53 5.78 -20.57 -11.26
N GLU A 54 5.64 -21.58 -12.11
CA GLU A 54 6.30 -21.61 -13.40
C GLU A 54 5.60 -20.62 -14.34
N VAL A 55 6.29 -19.54 -14.69
CA VAL A 55 5.76 -18.42 -15.49
C VAL A 55 6.48 -18.32 -16.84
N PRO A 56 5.87 -17.68 -17.85
CA PRO A 56 6.54 -17.46 -19.13
C PRO A 56 7.91 -16.81 -18.95
N ILE A 57 8.88 -17.19 -19.79
CA ILE A 57 10.29 -16.79 -19.65
C ILE A 57 10.48 -15.28 -19.53
N ALA A 58 9.65 -14.48 -20.21
CA ALA A 58 9.67 -13.03 -20.16
C ALA A 58 9.40 -12.46 -18.75
N TYR A 59 8.66 -13.21 -17.92
CA TYR A 59 8.26 -12.81 -16.57
C TYR A 59 9.10 -13.43 -15.47
N ARG A 60 10.18 -14.16 -15.79
CA ARG A 60 11.08 -14.77 -14.81
C ARG A 60 12.12 -13.75 -14.32
N VAL A 61 11.73 -12.87 -13.40
CA VAL A 61 12.57 -11.77 -12.89
C VAL A 61 12.67 -11.82 -11.36
N GLY A 62 13.88 -11.69 -10.82
CA GLY A 62 14.12 -11.51 -9.39
C GLY A 62 13.54 -12.66 -8.55
N VAL A 63 12.67 -12.34 -7.59
CA VAL A 63 12.02 -13.36 -6.73
C VAL A 63 11.19 -14.38 -7.52
N PHE A 64 10.77 -14.02 -8.74
CA PHE A 64 9.97 -14.85 -9.64
C PHE A 64 10.80 -15.57 -10.72
N ALA A 65 12.13 -15.56 -10.61
CA ALA A 65 13.02 -16.15 -11.61
C ALA A 65 12.87 -17.68 -11.75
N GLU A 66 12.54 -18.37 -10.66
CA GLU A 66 12.37 -19.81 -10.61
C GLU A 66 11.15 -20.19 -9.75
N PRO A 67 10.44 -21.28 -10.08
CA PRO A 67 9.39 -21.82 -9.23
C PRO A 67 9.96 -22.19 -7.85
N LYS A 68 9.46 -21.53 -6.81
CA LYS A 68 9.99 -21.67 -5.44
C LYS A 68 8.98 -21.21 -4.40
N SER A 69 8.97 -21.90 -3.27
CA SER A 69 8.18 -21.49 -2.10
C SER A 69 9.04 -20.71 -1.10
N TYR A 70 8.57 -19.53 -0.69
CA TYR A 70 9.14 -18.74 0.39
C TYR A 70 8.24 -18.82 1.62
N ALA A 71 8.83 -18.99 2.81
CA ALA A 71 8.11 -18.73 4.04
C ALA A 71 7.77 -17.22 4.09
N THR A 72 6.57 -16.87 4.53
CA THR A 72 6.11 -15.47 4.53
C THR A 72 5.32 -15.12 5.78
N TRP A 73 5.46 -13.85 6.19
CA TRP A 73 4.55 -13.22 7.14
C TRP A 73 3.70 -12.19 6.42
N ILE A 74 2.38 -12.24 6.64
CA ILE A 74 1.43 -11.29 6.06
C ILE A 74 0.75 -10.51 7.18
N ARG A 75 0.79 -9.18 7.10
CA ARG A 75 0.08 -8.29 8.02
C ARG A 75 -1.09 -7.60 7.31
N PHE A 76 -2.28 -7.74 7.88
CA PHE A 76 -3.46 -6.98 7.50
C PHE A 76 -3.65 -5.77 8.43
N SER A 77 -4.13 -4.66 7.89
CA SER A 77 -4.25 -3.40 8.66
C SER A 77 -5.33 -2.45 8.13
N ILE A 78 -5.65 -1.42 8.92
CA ILE A 78 -6.54 -0.31 8.54
C ILE A 78 -5.78 1.01 8.57
N ALA A 79 -5.98 1.86 7.56
CA ALA A 79 -5.21 3.08 7.36
C ALA A 79 -5.40 4.13 8.48
N LYS A 80 -6.65 4.44 8.86
CA LYS A 80 -6.97 5.55 9.78
C LYS A 80 -7.77 5.18 11.04
N GLU A 81 -8.81 4.35 10.89
CA GLU A 81 -9.84 4.18 11.93
C GLU A 81 -9.64 2.93 12.80
N TRP A 82 -10.11 2.99 14.06
CA TRP A 82 -10.09 1.86 14.99
C TRP A 82 -11.31 0.95 14.85
N ASP A 83 -12.46 1.43 14.38
CA ASP A 83 -13.62 0.58 14.06
C ASP A 83 -13.41 -0.06 12.68
N ASP A 84 -13.28 -1.39 12.65
CA ASP A 84 -13.02 -2.13 11.41
C ASP A 84 -14.26 -2.29 10.51
N ARG A 85 -15.43 -1.92 11.01
CA ARG A 85 -16.68 -1.88 10.24
C ARG A 85 -16.83 -0.57 9.46
N SER A 86 -16.03 0.45 9.78
CA SER A 86 -16.05 1.71 9.05
C SER A 86 -15.38 1.54 7.67
N PRO A 87 -15.96 2.11 6.61
CA PRO A 87 -15.32 2.14 5.30
C PRO A 87 -13.91 2.73 5.41
N ASN A 88 -12.91 2.01 4.91
CA ASN A 88 -11.52 2.43 5.02
C ASN A 88 -10.63 1.68 4.03
N VAL A 89 -9.50 2.28 3.69
CA VAL A 89 -8.41 1.57 3.02
C VAL A 89 -7.83 0.55 3.99
N ARG A 90 -7.74 -0.69 3.52
CA ARG A 90 -7.02 -1.75 4.22
C ARG A 90 -5.67 -1.96 3.57
N GLY A 91 -4.69 -2.35 4.38
CA GLY A 91 -3.36 -2.70 3.91
C GLY A 91 -3.09 -4.19 4.03
N MET A 92 -2.40 -4.77 3.05
CA MET A 92 -1.77 -6.08 3.09
C MET A 92 -0.27 -5.90 2.86
N ALA A 93 0.55 -6.24 3.86
CA ALA A 93 1.99 -6.26 3.72
C ALA A 93 2.49 -7.71 3.77
N ILE A 94 3.18 -8.16 2.72
CA ILE A 94 3.73 -9.51 2.58
C ILE A 94 5.24 -9.42 2.74
N LYS A 95 5.82 -10.18 3.66
CA LYS A 95 7.27 -10.26 3.88
C LYS A 95 7.76 -11.66 3.55
N LEU A 96 8.46 -11.81 2.43
CA LEU A 96 9.14 -13.05 2.05
C LEU A 96 10.43 -13.20 2.84
N LEU A 97 10.72 -14.42 3.29
CA LEU A 97 11.93 -14.77 4.05
C LEU A 97 12.90 -15.58 3.19
N GLY A 98 14.21 -15.44 3.45
CA GLY A 98 15.26 -16.18 2.74
C GLY A 98 15.42 -15.76 1.27
N VAL A 99 15.12 -14.50 0.94
CA VAL A 99 15.31 -13.91 -0.38
C VAL A 99 16.75 -13.40 -0.51
N PRO A 100 17.60 -14.04 -1.33
CA PRO A 100 19.00 -13.64 -1.50
C PRO A 100 19.11 -12.34 -2.32
N GLY A 101 20.35 -11.87 -2.50
CA GLY A 101 20.68 -10.70 -3.33
C GLY A 101 20.73 -9.39 -2.55
N GLU A 102 21.50 -8.45 -3.10
CA GLU A 102 21.75 -7.12 -2.53
C GLU A 102 20.45 -6.34 -2.32
N LYS A 103 20.34 -5.66 -1.17
CA LYS A 103 19.18 -4.80 -0.86
C LYS A 103 19.52 -3.34 -1.08
N LEU A 104 18.59 -2.62 -1.68
CA LEU A 104 18.73 -1.19 -1.97
C LEU A 104 18.52 -0.30 -0.74
N ALA A 105 17.85 -0.81 0.30
CA ALA A 105 17.54 -0.03 1.48
C ALA A 105 18.82 0.17 2.34
N PRO A 106 19.16 1.43 2.71
CA PRO A 106 20.31 1.70 3.56
C PRO A 106 20.21 0.97 4.91
N GLY A 107 21.27 0.29 5.31
CA GLY A 107 21.32 -0.48 6.56
C GLY A 107 20.68 -1.87 6.48
N GLU A 108 20.14 -2.27 5.33
CA GLU A 108 19.53 -3.59 5.11
C GLU A 108 20.32 -4.47 4.12
N ALA A 109 21.58 -4.14 3.81
CA ALA A 109 22.37 -4.88 2.82
C ALA A 109 22.45 -6.39 3.10
N GLU A 110 22.51 -6.78 4.37
CA GLU A 110 22.55 -8.18 4.84
C GLU A 110 21.15 -8.78 5.09
N ALA A 111 20.08 -8.02 4.88
CA ALA A 111 18.74 -8.54 5.05
C ALA A 111 18.46 -9.62 3.99
N THR A 112 17.77 -10.67 4.39
CA THR A 112 17.38 -11.78 3.49
C THR A 112 15.87 -11.79 3.27
N THR A 113 15.26 -10.61 3.20
CA THR A 113 13.82 -10.46 3.03
C THR A 113 13.46 -9.64 1.79
N HIS A 114 12.21 -9.77 1.35
CA HIS A 114 11.60 -8.90 0.34
C HIS A 114 10.16 -8.60 0.74
N ASP A 115 9.78 -7.33 0.68
CA ASP A 115 8.48 -6.86 1.16
C ASP A 115 7.63 -6.33 0.01
N PHE A 116 6.39 -6.81 -0.08
CA PHE A 116 5.35 -6.20 -0.90
C PHE A 116 4.38 -5.45 0.01
N VAL A 117 4.24 -4.14 -0.20
CA VAL A 117 3.32 -3.28 0.57
C VAL A 117 2.16 -2.88 -0.33
N LEU A 118 0.96 -3.34 0.02
CA LEU A 118 -0.22 -3.25 -0.83
C LEU A 118 -1.40 -2.64 -0.05
N ALA A 119 -2.35 -2.05 -0.76
CA ALA A 119 -3.58 -1.48 -0.22
C ALA A 119 -4.79 -1.74 -1.12
N THR A 120 -5.99 -1.63 -0.58
CA THR A 120 -7.21 -2.09 -1.27
C THR A 120 -7.74 -1.17 -2.38
N HIS A 121 -7.12 -0.02 -2.61
CA HIS A 121 -7.45 0.85 -3.73
C HIS A 121 -6.36 0.76 -4.81
N PRO A 122 -6.71 0.68 -6.12
CA PRO A 122 -5.73 0.46 -7.20
C PRO A 122 -4.75 1.61 -7.47
N VAL A 123 -5.04 2.79 -6.91
CA VAL A 123 -4.24 4.01 -7.06
C VAL A 123 -3.94 4.62 -5.71
N PHE A 124 -2.83 5.37 -5.63
CA PHE A 124 -2.48 6.15 -4.45
C PHE A 124 -3.23 7.49 -4.48
N PHE A 125 -3.38 8.13 -3.33
CA PHE A 125 -4.09 9.42 -3.26
C PHE A 125 -3.21 10.61 -3.64
N ALA A 126 -1.89 10.49 -3.48
CA ALA A 126 -0.91 11.46 -3.95
C ALA A 126 -0.33 10.99 -5.29
N ARG A 127 0.00 11.94 -6.16
CA ARG A 127 0.47 11.66 -7.53
C ARG A 127 1.94 11.26 -7.54
N ASP A 128 2.72 11.94 -6.74
CA ASP A 128 4.17 11.82 -6.61
C ASP A 128 4.59 12.15 -5.17
N ALA A 129 5.91 12.09 -4.91
CA ALA A 129 6.49 12.40 -3.61
C ALA A 129 6.26 13.87 -3.16
N LYS A 130 6.24 14.84 -4.08
CA LYS A 130 6.01 16.26 -3.77
C LYS A 130 4.58 16.48 -3.30
N HIS A 131 3.61 15.87 -3.98
CA HIS A 131 2.21 15.90 -3.62
C HIS A 131 1.97 15.17 -2.29
N PHE A 132 2.70 14.08 -2.02
CA PHE A 132 2.66 13.43 -0.72
C PHE A 132 3.23 14.29 0.41
N LEU A 133 4.32 15.04 0.19
CA LEU A 133 4.81 16.00 1.17
C LEU A 133 3.77 17.09 1.46
N GLN A 134 3.07 17.61 0.45
CA GLN A 134 1.97 18.56 0.63
C GLN A 134 0.87 17.99 1.53
N PHE A 135 0.52 16.71 1.36
CA PHE A 135 -0.42 16.02 2.24
C PHE A 135 0.06 16.02 3.69
N LEU A 136 1.31 15.65 3.95
CA LEU A 136 1.87 15.60 5.30
C LEU A 136 1.90 16.99 5.97
N VAL A 137 2.28 18.02 5.22
CA VAL A 137 2.27 19.42 5.70
C VAL A 137 0.84 19.86 6.04
N MET A 138 -0.12 19.59 5.17
CA MET A 138 -1.53 19.91 5.40
C MET A 138 -2.08 19.19 6.63
N LYS A 139 -1.84 17.89 6.77
CA LYS A 139 -2.26 17.11 7.96
C LYS A 139 -1.60 17.61 9.24
N GLY A 140 -0.32 17.99 9.19
CA GLY A 140 0.38 18.59 10.32
C GLY A 140 -0.24 19.92 10.77
N ALA A 141 -0.58 20.80 9.82
CA ALA A 141 -1.26 22.06 10.11
C ALA A 141 -2.65 21.84 10.72
N GLN A 142 -3.44 20.93 10.15
CA GLN A 142 -4.76 20.56 10.66
C GLN A 142 -4.69 19.99 12.09
N ALA A 143 -3.71 19.12 12.36
CA ALA A 143 -3.52 18.55 13.70
C ALA A 143 -3.16 19.63 14.74
N LYS A 144 -2.32 20.60 14.35
CA LYS A 144 -1.97 21.75 15.20
C LYS A 144 -3.21 22.59 15.52
N GLU A 145 -3.98 22.97 14.50
CA GLU A 145 -5.20 23.76 14.66
C GLU A 145 -6.24 23.04 15.54
N ALA A 146 -6.43 21.73 15.32
CA ALA A 146 -7.31 20.92 16.15
C ALA A 146 -6.84 20.83 17.62
N GLY A 147 -5.52 20.76 17.85
CA GLY A 147 -4.94 20.82 19.19
C GLY A 147 -5.18 22.17 19.88
N GLU A 148 -4.95 23.27 19.18
CA GLU A 148 -5.20 24.63 19.70
C GLU A 148 -6.68 24.87 20.00
N ALA A 149 -7.59 24.41 19.13
CA ALA A 149 -9.03 24.46 19.36
C ALA A 149 -9.45 23.73 20.65
N LYS A 150 -8.84 22.57 20.93
CA LYS A 150 -9.08 21.83 22.18
C LYS A 150 -8.56 22.59 23.41
N ILE A 151 -7.36 23.17 23.31
CA ILE A 151 -6.78 23.98 24.39
C ILE A 151 -7.64 25.22 24.70
N GLN A 152 -8.23 25.81 23.66
CA GLN A 152 -9.16 26.95 23.77
C GLN A 152 -10.54 26.57 24.32
N GLY A 153 -10.81 25.27 24.54
CA GLY A 153 -12.08 24.82 25.09
C GLY A 153 -13.24 24.89 24.10
N LYS A 154 -12.99 24.81 22.78
CA LYS A 154 -14.07 24.73 21.78
C LYS A 154 -15.01 23.57 22.06
N SER A 155 -16.29 23.79 21.83
CA SER A 155 -17.35 22.80 22.02
C SER A 155 -17.21 21.61 21.06
N PRO A 156 -17.85 20.45 21.36
CA PRO A 156 -17.86 19.31 20.45
C PRO A 156 -18.39 19.63 19.05
N GLU A 157 -19.38 20.52 18.93
CA GLU A 157 -19.95 20.94 17.65
C GLU A 157 -18.96 21.75 16.82
N GLU A 158 -18.22 22.67 17.45
CA GLU A 158 -17.17 23.44 16.79
C GLU A 158 -16.00 22.56 16.35
N LEU A 159 -15.61 21.57 17.16
CA LEU A 159 -14.59 20.60 16.79
C LEU A 159 -15.01 19.72 15.61
N ALA A 160 -16.28 19.27 15.59
CA ALA A 160 -16.83 18.51 14.48
C ALA A 160 -16.92 19.36 13.19
N ALA A 161 -17.31 20.63 13.29
CA ALA A 161 -17.33 21.56 12.17
C ALA A 161 -15.92 21.79 11.59
N LEU A 162 -14.93 21.94 12.47
CA LEU A 162 -13.52 22.06 12.09
C LEU A 162 -13.01 20.80 11.38
N GLU A 163 -13.31 19.62 11.92
CA GLU A 163 -12.94 18.34 11.28
C GLU A 163 -13.57 18.20 9.89
N MET A 164 -14.84 18.61 9.73
CA MET A 164 -15.52 18.60 8.44
C MET A 164 -14.88 19.60 7.45
N GLN A 165 -14.48 20.78 7.92
CA GLN A 165 -13.73 21.75 7.10
C GLN A 165 -12.39 21.17 6.64
N HIS A 166 -11.64 20.55 7.55
CA HIS A 166 -10.37 19.88 7.25
C HIS A 166 -10.54 18.76 6.22
N LEU A 167 -11.60 17.97 6.34
CA LEU A 167 -11.93 16.92 5.38
C LEU A 167 -12.25 17.50 3.99
N LYS A 168 -13.03 18.58 3.92
CA LYS A 168 -13.34 19.25 2.64
C LYS A 168 -12.09 19.79 1.96
N GLN A 169 -11.20 20.44 2.72
CA GLN A 169 -9.92 20.92 2.19
C GLN A 169 -9.04 19.76 1.69
N LEU A 170 -9.00 18.66 2.44
CA LEU A 170 -8.24 17.48 2.07
C LEU A 170 -8.77 16.86 0.77
N VAL A 171 -10.08 16.68 0.64
CA VAL A 171 -10.69 16.13 -0.59
C VAL A 171 -10.49 17.06 -1.78
N ALA A 172 -10.55 18.38 -1.58
CA ALA A 172 -10.28 19.35 -2.64
C ALA A 172 -8.85 19.26 -3.17
N ALA A 173 -7.86 19.07 -2.28
CA ALA A 173 -6.46 18.91 -2.67
C ALA A 173 -6.13 17.50 -3.19
N PHE A 174 -6.83 16.46 -2.69
CA PHE A 174 -6.60 15.05 -3.00
C PHE A 174 -7.92 14.36 -3.37
N PRO A 175 -8.49 14.60 -4.57
CA PRO A 175 -9.83 14.13 -4.92
C PRO A 175 -10.01 12.61 -4.84
N VAL A 176 -8.94 11.85 -5.09
CA VAL A 176 -8.93 10.38 -4.99
C VAL A 176 -9.33 9.88 -3.59
N THR A 177 -9.04 10.66 -2.53
CA THR A 177 -9.38 10.29 -1.14
C THR A 177 -10.89 10.13 -0.91
N ALA A 178 -11.75 10.76 -1.72
CA ALA A 178 -13.19 10.57 -1.63
C ALA A 178 -13.63 9.12 -1.92
N LYS A 179 -12.83 8.35 -2.66
CA LYS A 179 -13.11 6.96 -3.04
C LYS A 179 -12.65 5.93 -2.00
N PHE A 180 -11.88 6.35 -1.00
CA PHE A 180 -11.18 5.46 -0.08
C PHE A 180 -12.05 4.97 1.10
N PHE A 181 -13.24 5.53 1.25
CA PHE A 181 -14.12 5.32 2.40
C PHE A 181 -15.53 4.93 1.95
N THR A 182 -15.64 4.11 0.89
CA THR A 182 -16.93 3.77 0.25
C THR A 182 -17.49 2.41 0.68
N THR A 183 -16.65 1.42 0.97
CA THR A 183 -17.09 0.09 1.41
C THR A 183 -16.23 -0.46 2.55
N ALA A 184 -16.85 -1.28 3.41
CA ALA A 184 -16.16 -2.06 4.44
C ALA A 184 -16.30 -3.55 4.10
N GLU A 185 -15.30 -4.09 3.42
CA GLU A 185 -15.28 -5.52 3.06
C GLU A 185 -14.31 -6.29 3.96
N SER A 186 -14.41 -7.63 3.96
CA SER A 186 -13.45 -8.48 4.66
C SER A 186 -12.05 -8.26 4.07
N PRO A 187 -10.97 -8.21 4.88
CA PRO A 187 -9.62 -8.17 4.36
C PRO A 187 -9.27 -9.41 3.52
N LEU A 188 -10.07 -10.48 3.61
CA LEU A 188 -9.77 -11.71 2.93
C LEU A 188 -10.48 -11.84 1.57
N THR A 189 -11.49 -11.01 1.30
CA THR A 189 -12.26 -11.01 0.04
C THR A 189 -11.85 -9.91 -0.93
N GLN A 190 -11.00 -8.98 -0.50
CA GLN A 190 -10.63 -7.81 -1.27
C GLN A 190 -9.43 -8.06 -2.19
N GLN A 191 -9.33 -7.22 -3.21
CA GLN A 191 -8.10 -7.07 -3.99
C GLN A 191 -7.17 -6.06 -3.31
N TYR A 192 -5.87 -6.25 -3.48
CA TYR A 192 -4.84 -5.36 -2.99
C TYR A 192 -3.90 -4.98 -4.12
N PHE A 193 -3.38 -3.76 -4.07
CA PHE A 193 -2.58 -3.18 -5.13
C PHE A 193 -1.39 -2.46 -4.54
N SER A 194 -0.28 -2.48 -5.26
CA SER A 194 0.92 -1.73 -4.92
C SER A 194 0.77 -0.22 -5.08
N GLN A 195 -0.30 0.25 -5.74
CA GLN A 195 -0.70 1.63 -6.01
C GLN A 195 0.29 2.45 -6.88
N THR A 196 1.56 2.10 -6.85
CA THR A 196 2.69 2.73 -7.54
C THR A 196 3.35 1.73 -8.49
N PRO A 197 3.96 2.20 -9.58
CA PRO A 197 4.65 1.33 -10.54
C PRO A 197 6.06 0.95 -10.08
N TYR A 198 6.54 -0.20 -10.54
CA TYR A 198 7.84 -0.79 -10.22
C TYR A 198 8.56 -1.22 -11.50
N GLN A 199 9.89 -1.08 -11.51
CA GLN A 199 10.72 -1.70 -12.53
C GLN A 199 10.74 -3.23 -12.34
N TYR A 200 10.50 -3.97 -13.41
CA TYR A 200 10.41 -5.42 -13.43
C TYR A 200 11.16 -5.99 -14.64
N GLY A 201 12.47 -6.18 -14.49
CA GLY A 201 13.33 -6.59 -15.61
C GLY A 201 13.28 -5.50 -16.68
N ASN A 202 12.74 -5.83 -17.86
CA ASN A 202 12.54 -4.89 -18.98
C ASN A 202 11.14 -4.24 -19.01
N TYR A 203 10.29 -4.54 -18.03
CA TYR A 203 8.92 -4.05 -17.95
C TYR A 203 8.77 -3.04 -16.81
N VAL A 204 7.72 -2.21 -16.90
CA VAL A 204 7.17 -1.50 -15.75
C VAL A 204 5.87 -2.18 -15.37
N VAL A 205 5.66 -2.44 -14.09
CA VAL A 205 4.48 -3.17 -13.60
C VAL A 205 3.86 -2.50 -12.38
N LYS A 206 2.58 -2.75 -12.14
CA LYS A 206 1.98 -2.66 -10.81
C LYS A 206 1.70 -4.07 -10.29
N TYR A 207 1.98 -4.32 -9.03
CA TYR A 207 1.58 -5.57 -8.38
C TYR A 207 0.13 -5.51 -7.90
N PHE A 208 -0.55 -6.65 -7.99
CA PHE A 208 -1.84 -6.87 -7.38
C PHE A 208 -1.90 -8.22 -6.65
N VAL A 209 -2.84 -8.32 -5.72
CA VAL A 209 -3.24 -9.56 -5.06
C VAL A 209 -4.75 -9.66 -5.12
N GLN A 210 -5.28 -10.83 -5.46
CA GLN A 210 -6.71 -11.07 -5.56
C GLN A 210 -7.07 -12.44 -4.99
N HIS A 211 -8.33 -12.62 -4.61
CA HIS A 211 -8.83 -13.97 -4.34
C HIS A 211 -8.91 -14.75 -5.66
N PRO A 212 -8.53 -16.05 -5.71
CA PRO A 212 -8.63 -16.87 -6.93
C PRO A 212 -10.05 -16.90 -7.50
N ASP A 213 -11.06 -16.90 -6.62
CA ASP A 213 -12.49 -16.84 -7.00
C ASP A 213 -13.04 -15.41 -7.19
N SER A 214 -12.20 -14.41 -7.45
CA SER A 214 -12.63 -12.99 -7.57
C SER A 214 -13.58 -12.68 -8.73
N LYS A 215 -13.94 -13.68 -9.55
CA LYS A 215 -15.06 -13.62 -10.50
C LYS A 215 -16.38 -13.88 -9.76
N ASP A 216 -17.06 -12.80 -9.35
CA ASP A 216 -18.49 -12.78 -9.00
C ASP A 216 -19.01 -13.77 -7.93
N ARG A 217 -18.37 -13.86 -6.75
CA ARG A 217 -19.03 -14.43 -5.55
C ARG A 217 -18.93 -13.54 -4.32
N LEU A 218 -20.10 -13.26 -3.76
CA LEU A 218 -20.36 -12.39 -2.61
C LEU A 218 -19.47 -12.72 -1.40
N VAL A 219 -18.93 -11.65 -0.82
CA VAL A 219 -18.14 -11.53 0.42
C VAL A 219 -18.68 -12.40 1.60
N ASN A 220 -19.97 -12.72 1.60
CA ASN A 220 -20.64 -13.51 2.63
C ASN A 220 -20.16 -14.97 2.70
N GLU A 221 -19.72 -15.57 1.60
CA GLU A 221 -19.29 -16.96 1.59
C GLU A 221 -17.95 -17.17 2.31
N MET A 222 -17.12 -16.13 2.38
CA MET A 222 -15.80 -16.21 3.01
C MET A 222 -15.86 -16.11 4.54
N GLN A 223 -16.79 -15.31 5.09
CA GLN A 223 -17.01 -15.27 6.54
C GLN A 223 -17.52 -16.62 7.07
N GLN A 224 -18.37 -17.32 6.30
CA GLN A 224 -18.78 -18.69 6.62
C GLN A 224 -17.64 -19.70 6.51
N ARG A 225 -16.79 -19.61 5.48
CA ARG A 225 -15.68 -20.56 5.27
C ARG A 225 -14.58 -20.46 6.32
N LEU A 226 -14.28 -19.27 6.86
CA LEU A 226 -13.26 -19.11 7.90
C LEU A 226 -13.70 -19.59 9.29
N ALA A 227 -15.01 -19.54 9.56
CA ALA A 227 -15.56 -20.03 10.82
C ALA A 227 -15.74 -21.56 10.86
N THR A 228 -15.71 -22.24 9.70
CA THR A 228 -16.12 -23.66 9.60
C THR A 228 -15.22 -24.56 8.76
N SER A 229 -14.28 -24.03 7.97
CA SER A 229 -13.45 -24.84 7.06
C SER A 229 -11.98 -24.87 7.52
N PRO A 230 -11.35 -26.06 7.63
CA PRO A 230 -9.91 -26.20 7.87
C PRO A 230 -9.05 -25.84 6.65
N GLN A 231 -9.63 -25.23 5.62
CA GLN A 231 -8.93 -24.89 4.38
C GLN A 231 -8.15 -23.58 4.51
N ALA A 232 -6.90 -23.60 4.08
CA ALA A 232 -6.06 -22.41 4.01
C ALA A 232 -6.70 -21.34 3.10
N VAL A 233 -6.61 -20.08 3.51
CA VAL A 233 -6.94 -18.95 2.63
C VAL A 233 -5.83 -18.81 1.59
N GLN A 234 -6.21 -18.67 0.32
CA GLN A 234 -5.29 -18.48 -0.79
C GLN A 234 -5.58 -17.17 -1.49
N PHE A 235 -4.52 -16.53 -2.00
CA PHE A 235 -4.62 -15.38 -2.88
C PHE A 235 -3.73 -15.61 -4.08
N GLU A 236 -4.11 -15.09 -5.24
CA GLU A 236 -3.21 -15.02 -6.38
C GLU A 236 -2.46 -13.69 -6.32
N PHE A 237 -1.13 -13.74 -6.44
CA PHE A 237 -0.27 -12.58 -6.58
C PHE A 237 0.14 -12.43 -8.04
N GLY A 238 0.02 -11.23 -8.60
CA GLY A 238 0.31 -10.98 -10.00
C GLY A 238 0.81 -9.58 -10.31
N ILE A 239 1.05 -9.36 -11.60
CA ILE A 239 1.49 -8.09 -12.17
C ILE A 239 0.52 -7.61 -13.25
N GLU A 240 0.32 -6.29 -13.30
CA GLU A 240 -0.25 -5.53 -14.41
C GLU A 240 0.89 -4.88 -15.19
N VAL A 241 1.13 -5.33 -16.43
CA VAL A 241 2.24 -4.84 -17.26
C VAL A 241 1.87 -3.50 -17.91
N GLN A 242 2.77 -2.54 -17.92
CA GLN A 242 2.59 -1.28 -18.65
C GLN A 242 2.58 -1.53 -20.15
N THR A 243 1.46 -1.25 -20.80
CA THR A 243 1.30 -1.42 -22.27
C THR A 243 1.22 -0.09 -23.02
N ASN A 244 0.83 1.00 -22.33
CA ASN A 244 0.83 2.35 -22.90
C ASN A 244 1.28 3.37 -21.85
N PRO A 245 2.47 3.98 -21.98
CA PRO A 245 2.98 4.94 -21.01
C PRO A 245 2.17 6.25 -20.91
N GLU A 246 1.41 6.62 -21.95
CA GLU A 246 0.58 7.84 -21.93
C GLU A 246 -0.65 7.69 -21.03
N THR A 247 -1.26 6.49 -21.01
CA THR A 247 -2.45 6.20 -20.19
C THR A 247 -2.11 5.48 -18.89
N MET A 248 -0.86 5.03 -18.74
CA MET A 248 -0.35 4.31 -17.59
C MET A 248 0.94 4.97 -17.08
N PRO A 249 0.90 6.24 -16.63
CA PRO A 249 2.10 6.99 -16.28
C PRO A 249 2.82 6.38 -15.08
N ILE A 250 4.14 6.58 -15.02
CA ILE A 250 4.98 6.13 -13.90
C ILE A 250 5.11 7.20 -12.80
N ASP A 251 4.88 8.45 -13.15
CA ASP A 251 5.05 9.67 -12.35
C ASP A 251 3.73 10.22 -11.80
N ASP A 252 2.60 9.57 -12.09
CA ASP A 252 1.29 9.88 -11.51
C ASP A 252 0.60 8.62 -10.96
N ALA A 253 0.81 8.37 -9.67
CA ALA A 253 0.22 7.25 -8.93
C ALA A 253 -1.30 7.40 -8.69
N THR A 254 -1.92 8.53 -9.07
CA THR A 254 -3.38 8.71 -8.99
C THR A 254 -4.11 8.15 -10.21
N GLN A 255 -3.38 7.79 -11.27
CA GLN A 255 -3.97 7.24 -12.49
C GLN A 255 -4.21 5.73 -12.40
N PRO A 256 -5.46 5.27 -12.63
CA PRO A 256 -5.76 3.85 -12.68
C PRO A 256 -5.13 3.23 -13.93
N TRP A 257 -4.54 2.05 -13.77
CA TRP A 257 -3.99 1.27 -14.86
C TRP A 257 -5.04 0.24 -15.30
N ASN A 258 -5.43 0.27 -16.57
CA ASN A 258 -6.34 -0.72 -17.16
C ASN A 258 -5.54 -1.62 -18.11
N SER A 259 -4.52 -2.30 -17.58
CA SER A 259 -3.68 -3.15 -18.41
C SER A 259 -4.46 -4.37 -18.91
N PRO A 260 -4.47 -4.65 -20.22
CA PRO A 260 -4.98 -5.93 -20.73
C PRO A 260 -4.03 -7.10 -20.42
N GLU A 261 -2.79 -6.82 -20.01
CA GLU A 261 -1.76 -7.82 -19.76
C GLU A 261 -1.56 -8.00 -18.25
N ARG A 262 -2.31 -8.96 -17.69
CA ARG A 262 -2.22 -9.39 -16.29
C ARG A 262 -1.67 -10.81 -16.21
N VAL A 263 -0.67 -11.01 -15.35
CA VAL A 263 0.02 -12.30 -15.20
C VAL A 263 0.01 -12.69 -13.72
N ILE A 264 -0.47 -13.89 -13.42
CA ILE A 264 -0.36 -14.47 -12.07
C ILE A 264 1.02 -15.09 -11.93
N LEU A 265 1.74 -14.67 -10.90
CA LEU A 265 3.12 -15.08 -10.64
C LEU A 265 3.25 -16.04 -9.47
N ALA A 266 2.34 -15.98 -8.49
CA ALA A 266 2.41 -16.78 -7.29
C ALA A 266 1.04 -16.96 -6.61
N THR A 267 1.00 -17.85 -5.63
CA THR A 267 -0.08 -18.01 -4.64
C THR A 267 0.43 -17.83 -3.22
#